data_AF-A0A0D1EAM1-F1
#
_entry.id   AF-A0A0D1EAM1-F1
#
_cell.length_a   1.000
_cell.length_b   1.000
_cell.length_c   1.000
_cell.angle_alpha   90.00
_cell.angle_beta   90.00
_cell.angle_gamma   90.00
#
_symmetry.space_group_name_H-M   'P 1'
#
loop_
_entity.id
_entity.type
_entity.pdbx_description
1 polymer ?
#
loop_
_entity_poly.entity_id
_entity_poly.type
_entity_poly.pdbx_seq_one_letter_code
_entity_poly.pdbx_strand_id
1 'polypeptide(L)'
;MVMARLGYGVRLLGRDCLAQTCAGRSVERSVIRWRSMTSEVRPASSQLFSVEQVQAGISALAAAGYDTETVWEQRVVWGDHDQFQHVNNVHFVRWFESARMWFANQLCQTPEFSDQRRQEINRGTGKSFILAGINVRYRKPVLYPDTILIGQACQLPLAKDRFILRAAAYSLAQQTIVAVSAQDCVTYDYTKLAKCDIPDDIRKALESRATHFDKKL
;
A
#
# COMPACT_ATOMS: atom_id res chain seq x y z
N MET A 1 -25.71 49.36 -50.59
CA MET A 1 -26.65 50.38 -50.05
C MET A 1 -26.65 50.18 -48.54
N VAL A 2 -26.02 50.97 -47.67
CA VAL A 2 -25.27 52.24 -47.65
C VAL A 2 -24.35 52.11 -46.41
N MET A 3 -23.04 51.87 -46.52
CA MET A 3 -21.94 52.86 -46.43
C MET A 3 -22.27 54.18 -45.72
N ALA A 4 -21.75 54.37 -44.51
CA ALA A 4 -21.44 55.71 -43.99
C ALA A 4 -20.11 55.68 -43.22
N ARG A 5 -19.04 55.91 -43.97
CA ARG A 5 -17.78 56.46 -43.46
C ARG A 5 -17.99 57.95 -43.15
N LEU A 6 -17.50 58.41 -42.02
CA LEU A 6 -17.01 59.79 -41.89
C LEU A 6 -15.67 59.74 -41.16
N GLY A 7 -14.64 60.20 -41.86
CA GLY A 7 -13.29 60.34 -41.33
C GLY A 7 -13.01 61.77 -40.86
N TYR A 8 -11.71 61.96 -40.62
CA TYR A 8 -10.95 63.19 -40.42
C TYR A 8 -10.64 63.59 -38.98
N GLY A 9 -9.33 63.68 -38.70
CA GLY A 9 -8.80 64.64 -37.73
C GLY A 9 -7.69 64.12 -36.83
N VAL A 10 -6.49 63.89 -37.36
CA VAL A 10 -5.28 63.93 -36.53
C VAL A 10 -4.92 65.40 -36.30
N ARG A 11 -4.98 65.86 -35.05
CA ARG A 11 -4.23 67.02 -34.56
C ARG A 11 -3.62 66.70 -33.21
N LEU A 12 -2.30 66.64 -33.19
CA LEU A 12 -1.47 66.73 -32.00
C LEU A 12 -1.51 68.18 -31.51
N LEU A 13 -2.00 68.41 -30.29
CA LEU A 13 -1.65 69.56 -29.47
C LEU A 13 -1.40 69.03 -28.07
N GLY A 14 -0.15 69.18 -27.63
CA GLY A 14 0.31 68.73 -26.32
C GLY A 14 -0.12 69.66 -25.18
N ARG A 15 0.42 69.31 -24.01
CA ARG A 15 0.28 69.96 -22.68
C ARG A 15 -1.05 69.62 -21.99
N ASP A 16 -1.12 69.13 -20.76
CA ASP A 16 -0.15 69.11 -19.66
C ASP A 16 -0.37 67.89 -18.75
N CYS A 17 0.70 67.55 -18.04
CA CYS A 17 0.80 66.52 -17.02
C CYS A 17 -0.19 66.79 -15.86
N LEU A 18 -1.18 65.92 -15.67
CA LEU A 18 -1.86 65.76 -14.39
C LEU A 18 -1.95 64.27 -14.08
N ALA A 19 -1.08 63.84 -13.16
CA ALA A 19 -1.12 62.53 -12.55
C ALA A 19 -2.41 62.38 -11.74
N GLN A 20 -3.42 61.73 -12.33
CA GLN A 20 -4.56 61.20 -11.60
C GLN A 20 -4.26 59.75 -11.26
N THR A 21 -3.96 59.54 -9.98
CA THR A 21 -3.78 58.23 -9.37
C THR A 21 -5.08 57.44 -9.46
N CYS A 22 -5.08 56.39 -10.26
CA CYS A 22 -6.11 55.36 -10.20
C CYS A 22 -6.01 54.66 -8.83
N ALA A 23 -6.88 55.06 -7.89
CA ALA A 23 -7.08 54.32 -6.65
C ALA A 23 -7.73 52.97 -6.96
N GLY A 24 -6.90 51.95 -7.21
CA GLY A 24 -7.34 50.58 -7.31
C GLY A 24 -7.92 50.14 -5.97
N ARG A 25 -9.20 49.79 -5.93
CA ARG A 25 -9.79 49.07 -4.79
C ARG A 25 -9.13 47.70 -4.74
N SER A 26 -8.19 47.52 -3.81
CA SER A 26 -7.64 46.21 -3.48
C SER A 26 -8.77 45.36 -2.91
N VAL A 27 -9.11 44.28 -3.60
CA VAL A 27 -9.89 43.21 -3.00
C VAL A 27 -9.00 42.61 -1.90
N GLU A 28 -9.31 42.90 -0.64
CA GLU A 28 -8.70 42.20 0.49
C GLU A 28 -9.12 40.73 0.39
N ARG A 29 -8.25 39.91 -0.22
CA ARG A 29 -8.31 38.47 -0.02
C ARG A 29 -7.99 38.26 1.46
N SER A 30 -9.01 37.95 2.26
CA SER A 30 -8.81 37.45 3.61
C SER A 30 -7.98 36.16 3.48
N VAL A 31 -6.67 36.30 3.67
CA VAL A 31 -5.78 35.15 3.79
C VAL A 31 -6.28 34.40 5.01
N ILE A 32 -6.79 33.17 4.79
CA ILE A 32 -7.16 32.27 5.87
C ILE A 32 -5.94 32.21 6.79
N ARG A 33 -6.09 32.78 7.99
CA ARG A 33 -5.02 32.83 8.97
C ARG A 33 -4.86 31.41 9.49
N TRP A 34 -3.99 30.64 8.86
CA TRP A 34 -3.56 29.36 9.36
C TRP A 34 -3.14 29.59 10.81
N ARG A 35 -3.81 28.92 11.76
CA ARG A 35 -3.28 28.82 13.13
C ARG A 35 -1.82 28.44 12.98
N SER A 36 -0.95 29.15 13.67
CA SER A 36 0.45 28.75 13.84
C SER A 36 0.42 27.29 14.27
N MET A 37 0.66 26.40 13.30
CA MET A 37 1.04 25.04 13.58
C MET A 37 2.33 25.20 14.35
N THR A 38 2.28 24.84 15.62
CA THR A 38 3.47 24.57 16.41
C THR A 38 4.43 23.83 15.50
N SER A 39 5.65 24.38 15.37
CA SER A 39 6.75 23.88 14.55
C SER A 39 6.59 22.41 14.23
N GLU A 40 6.50 22.06 12.96
CA GLU A 40 6.36 20.69 12.50
C GLU A 40 7.68 19.94 12.73
N VAL A 41 7.99 19.67 14.00
CA VAL A 41 9.10 18.85 14.44
C VAL A 41 8.64 17.41 14.20
N ARG A 42 8.73 16.96 12.96
CA ARG A 42 8.66 15.54 12.63
C ARG A 42 10.09 15.00 12.74
N PRO A 43 10.51 14.39 13.86
CA PRO A 43 11.78 13.65 13.89
C PRO A 43 11.82 12.64 12.75
N ALA A 44 13.00 12.41 12.18
CA ALA A 44 13.18 11.51 11.03
C ALA A 44 12.60 10.13 11.33
N SER A 45 11.44 9.79 10.73
CA SER A 45 10.84 8.45 10.77
C SER A 45 10.76 7.78 12.17
N SER A 46 10.72 8.56 13.26
CA SER A 46 10.61 8.02 14.62
C SER A 46 9.43 7.05 14.64
N GLN A 47 9.64 5.85 15.21
CA GLN A 47 8.62 4.81 15.31
C GLN A 47 7.31 5.47 15.76
N LEU A 48 6.30 5.48 14.88
CA LEU A 48 5.01 6.14 15.14
C LEU A 48 4.28 5.47 16.32
N PHE A 49 4.69 4.25 16.64
CA PHE A 49 4.13 3.37 17.66
C PHE A 49 5.27 2.77 18.49
N SER A 50 5.01 2.53 19.78
CA SER A 50 5.97 1.89 20.68
C SER A 50 6.14 0.40 20.34
N VAL A 51 7.23 -0.20 20.83
CA VAL A 51 7.50 -1.64 20.64
C VAL A 51 6.36 -2.49 21.21
N GLU A 52 5.78 -2.08 22.34
CA GLU A 52 4.65 -2.77 22.97
C GLU A 52 3.39 -2.72 22.09
N GLN A 53 3.14 -1.60 21.41
CA GLN A 53 2.01 -1.47 20.49
C GLN A 53 2.19 -2.36 19.26
N VAL A 54 3.40 -2.42 18.70
CA VAL A 54 3.75 -3.32 17.60
C VAL A 54 3.56 -4.77 18.04
N GLN A 55 4.10 -5.16 19.20
CA GLN A 55 4.00 -6.51 19.71
C GLN A 55 2.55 -6.92 19.99
N ALA A 56 1.71 -6.01 20.52
CA ALA A 56 0.29 -6.26 20.70
C ALA A 56 -0.43 -6.52 19.36
N GLY A 57 -0.07 -5.79 18.30
CA GLY A 57 -0.59 -6.03 16.96
C GLY A 57 -0.16 -7.38 16.38
N ILE A 58 1.10 -7.78 16.57
CA ILE A 58 1.61 -9.12 16.19
C ILE A 58 0.85 -10.20 16.96
N SER A 59 0.65 -10.04 18.27
CA SER A 59 -0.13 -10.99 19.08
C SER A 59 -1.59 -11.07 18.63
N ALA A 60 -2.20 -9.96 18.20
CA ALA A 60 -3.56 -9.95 17.65
C ALA A 60 -3.64 -10.70 16.30
N LEU A 61 -2.63 -10.56 15.43
CA LEU A 61 -2.51 -11.34 14.21
C LEU A 61 -2.31 -12.84 14.51
N ALA A 62 -1.46 -13.17 15.48
CA ALA A 62 -1.24 -14.54 15.92
C ALA A 62 -2.53 -15.20 16.43
N ALA A 63 -3.28 -14.49 17.28
CA ALA A 63 -4.58 -14.95 17.78
C ALA A 63 -5.63 -15.13 16.66
N ALA A 64 -5.47 -14.41 15.54
CA ALA A 64 -6.30 -14.57 14.34
C ALA A 64 -5.79 -15.67 13.39
N GLY A 65 -4.73 -16.40 13.76
CA GLY A 65 -4.20 -17.54 13.01
C GLY A 65 -3.13 -17.20 11.97
N TYR A 66 -2.53 -16.01 12.02
CA TYR A 66 -1.44 -15.62 11.15
C TYR A 66 -0.07 -15.90 11.77
N ASP A 67 0.91 -16.23 10.92
CA ASP A 67 2.28 -16.51 11.37
C ASP A 67 2.99 -15.22 11.81
N THR A 68 3.60 -15.25 13.00
CA THR A 68 4.28 -14.10 13.60
C THR A 68 5.65 -13.85 13.00
N GLU A 69 6.34 -14.88 12.51
CA GLU A 69 7.71 -14.76 11.97
C GLU A 69 7.73 -14.06 10.61
N THR A 70 6.58 -14.06 9.93
CA THR A 70 6.43 -13.51 8.57
C THR A 70 5.62 -12.21 8.54
N VAL A 71 5.47 -11.54 9.69
CA VAL A 71 4.80 -10.24 9.74
C VAL A 71 5.62 -9.19 9.00
N TRP A 72 4.99 -8.52 8.05
CA TRP A 72 5.55 -7.38 7.33
C TRP A 72 5.03 -6.07 7.90
N GLU A 73 5.93 -5.11 8.15
CA GLU A 73 5.55 -3.76 8.57
C GLU A 73 5.48 -2.82 7.36
N GLN A 74 4.33 -2.18 7.18
CA GLN A 74 4.09 -1.20 6.13
C GLN A 74 3.76 0.16 6.74
N ARG A 75 4.61 1.15 6.50
CA ARG A 75 4.32 2.54 6.86
C ARG A 75 3.38 3.15 5.83
N VAL A 76 2.30 3.78 6.30
CA VAL A 76 1.41 4.57 5.44
C VAL A 76 2.09 5.89 5.15
N VAL A 77 2.17 6.27 3.87
CA VAL A 77 2.70 7.57 3.46
C VAL A 77 1.57 8.46 2.96
N TRP A 78 1.79 9.78 3.02
CA TRP A 78 0.77 10.75 2.61
C TRP A 78 0.26 10.49 1.17
N GLY A 79 1.16 10.13 0.26
CA GLY A 79 0.83 9.81 -1.14
C GLY A 79 0.03 8.53 -1.36
N ASP A 80 -0.27 7.73 -0.32
CA ASP A 80 -1.16 6.57 -0.43
C ASP A 80 -2.64 6.98 -0.48
N HIS A 81 -2.97 8.24 -0.15
CA HIS A 81 -4.35 8.73 -0.09
C HIS A 81 -4.90 9.10 -1.46
N ASP A 82 -6.21 8.96 -1.62
CA ASP A 82 -6.95 9.50 -2.77
C ASP A 82 -7.91 10.64 -2.38
N GLN A 83 -8.73 11.06 -3.34
CA GLN A 83 -9.70 12.14 -3.16
C GLN A 83 -10.72 11.87 -2.04
N PHE A 84 -10.98 10.60 -1.69
CA PHE A 84 -11.92 10.22 -0.64
C PHE A 84 -11.32 10.30 0.77
N GLN A 85 -10.12 10.87 0.91
CA GLN A 85 -9.49 11.19 2.19
C GLN A 85 -9.11 9.96 3.03
N HIS A 86 -8.86 8.83 2.37
CA HIS A 86 -8.29 7.63 2.97
C HIS A 86 -7.31 6.99 1.99
N VAL A 87 -6.56 6.00 2.47
CA VAL A 87 -5.69 5.20 1.60
C VAL A 87 -6.49 4.59 0.46
N ASN A 88 -5.99 4.72 -0.76
CA ASN A 88 -6.62 4.11 -1.93
C ASN A 88 -6.51 2.58 -1.88
N ASN A 89 -7.57 1.91 -2.29
CA ASN A 89 -7.70 0.45 -2.27
C ASN A 89 -6.52 -0.30 -2.95
N VAL A 90 -5.90 0.27 -4.00
CA VAL A 90 -4.79 -0.36 -4.72
C VAL A 90 -3.54 -0.52 -3.84
N HIS A 91 -3.34 0.36 -2.85
CA HIS A 91 -2.16 0.29 -1.99
C HIS A 91 -2.18 -0.95 -1.11
N PHE A 92 -3.35 -1.40 -0.63
CA PHE A 92 -3.46 -2.66 0.10
C PHE A 92 -2.96 -3.86 -0.71
N VAL A 93 -3.24 -3.90 -2.02
CA VAL A 93 -2.75 -4.97 -2.91
C VAL A 93 -1.22 -4.96 -2.97
N ARG A 94 -0.61 -3.76 -3.08
CA ARG A 94 0.86 -3.60 -3.06
C ARG A 94 1.47 -4.03 -1.73
N TRP A 95 0.80 -3.71 -0.62
CA TRP A 95 1.28 -4.10 0.71
C TRP A 95 1.20 -5.62 0.90
N PHE A 96 0.11 -6.26 0.46
CA PHE A 96 0.01 -7.72 0.45
C PHE A 96 1.03 -8.38 -0.47
N GLU A 97 1.39 -7.76 -1.59
CA GLU A 97 2.48 -8.22 -2.45
C GLU A 97 3.83 -8.19 -1.72
N SER A 98 4.18 -7.08 -1.07
CA SER A 98 5.42 -6.96 -0.31
C SER A 98 5.47 -7.97 0.83
N ALA A 99 4.36 -8.12 1.56
CA ALA A 99 4.23 -9.11 2.62
C ALA A 99 4.34 -10.56 2.10
N ARG A 100 3.77 -10.86 0.92
CA ARG A 100 3.91 -12.18 0.28
C ARG A 100 5.35 -12.48 -0.11
N MET A 101 6.09 -11.48 -0.61
CA MET A 101 7.50 -11.67 -0.93
C MET A 101 8.37 -11.84 0.31
N TRP A 102 8.07 -11.11 1.39
CA TRP A 102 8.68 -11.34 2.69
C TRP A 102 8.40 -12.75 3.20
N PHE A 103 7.13 -13.18 3.17
CA PHE A 103 6.73 -14.55 3.50
C PHE A 103 7.49 -15.58 2.68
N ALA A 104 7.61 -15.40 1.35
CA ALA A 104 8.35 -16.31 0.47
C ALA A 104 9.82 -16.45 0.88
N ASN A 105 10.46 -15.34 1.23
CA ASN A 105 11.85 -15.32 1.68
C ASN A 105 12.00 -16.11 2.99
N GLN A 106 11.19 -15.79 4.00
CA GLN A 106 11.19 -16.43 5.31
C GLN A 106 10.82 -17.92 5.27
N LEU A 107 9.87 -18.29 4.39
CA LEU A 107 9.48 -19.67 4.13
C LEU A 107 10.70 -20.54 3.78
N CYS A 108 11.66 -19.94 3.07
CA CYS A 108 12.86 -20.62 2.59
C CYS A 108 14.08 -20.44 3.50
N GLN A 109 13.98 -19.79 4.68
CA GLN A 109 15.12 -19.60 5.60
C GLN A 109 15.43 -20.82 6.48
N THR A 110 14.90 -21.99 6.14
CA THR A 110 15.13 -23.23 6.88
C THR A 110 16.31 -24.01 6.29
N PRO A 111 16.99 -24.89 7.07
CA PRO A 111 18.17 -25.64 6.62
C PRO A 111 17.93 -26.53 5.39
N GLU A 112 16.67 -26.86 5.09
CA GLU A 112 16.27 -27.70 3.96
C GLU A 112 16.46 -26.99 2.60
N PHE A 113 16.56 -25.66 2.57
CA PHE A 113 16.72 -24.88 1.34
C PHE A 113 18.17 -24.42 1.14
N SER A 114 18.82 -24.94 0.10
CA SER A 114 20.11 -24.42 -0.35
C SER A 114 19.99 -22.98 -0.88
N ASP A 115 21.09 -22.21 -0.86
CA ASP A 115 21.15 -20.83 -1.38
C ASP A 115 20.61 -20.71 -2.80
N GLN A 116 20.93 -21.68 -3.66
CA GLN A 116 20.44 -21.74 -5.02
C GLN A 116 18.92 -21.93 -5.05
N ARG A 117 18.38 -22.87 -4.28
CA ARG A 117 16.93 -23.13 -4.22
C ARG A 117 16.16 -21.92 -3.70
N ARG A 118 16.70 -21.23 -2.69
CA ARG A 118 16.17 -19.96 -2.19
C ARG A 118 16.10 -18.89 -3.27
N GLN A 119 17.14 -18.77 -4.09
CA GLN A 119 17.16 -17.81 -5.21
C GLN A 119 16.17 -18.18 -6.31
N GLU A 120 16.03 -19.47 -6.65
CA GLU A 120 15.05 -19.94 -7.64
C GLU A 120 13.62 -19.60 -7.24
N ILE A 121 13.29 -19.75 -5.95
CA ILE A 121 11.96 -19.44 -5.42
C ILE A 121 11.73 -17.93 -5.45
N ASN A 122 12.64 -17.14 -4.87
CA ASN A 122 12.48 -15.69 -4.74
C ASN A 122 12.54 -14.93 -6.08
N ARG A 123 13.28 -15.42 -7.07
CA ARG A 123 13.39 -14.79 -8.40
C ARG A 123 12.45 -15.38 -9.46
N GLY A 124 11.80 -16.51 -9.17
CA GLY A 124 10.95 -17.18 -10.15
C GLY A 124 11.73 -17.71 -11.36
N THR A 125 12.86 -18.39 -11.13
CA THR A 125 13.71 -18.94 -12.22
C THR A 125 13.71 -20.47 -12.29
N GLY A 126 13.23 -21.16 -11.24
CA GLY A 126 13.05 -22.62 -11.19
C GLY A 126 11.58 -22.99 -10.99
N LYS A 127 11.27 -23.92 -10.08
CA LYS A 127 9.89 -24.15 -9.62
C LYS A 127 9.59 -23.25 -8.43
N SER A 128 8.64 -22.33 -8.60
CA SER A 128 8.19 -21.38 -7.56
C SER A 128 6.68 -21.16 -7.67
N PHE A 129 6.11 -20.39 -6.74
CA PHE A 129 4.71 -19.98 -6.82
C PHE A 129 4.55 -18.59 -7.42
N ILE A 130 3.40 -18.36 -8.07
CA ILE A 130 2.99 -17.09 -8.65
C ILE A 130 1.53 -16.80 -8.26
N LEU A 131 1.18 -15.52 -8.18
CA LEU A 131 -0.19 -15.09 -7.90
C LEU A 131 -1.09 -15.29 -9.13
N ALA A 132 -2.09 -16.16 -9.01
CA ALA A 132 -3.15 -16.33 -10.01
C ALA A 132 -4.33 -15.38 -9.80
N GLY A 133 -4.60 -15.00 -8.55
CA GLY A 133 -5.68 -14.07 -8.22
C GLY A 133 -5.60 -13.56 -6.80
N ILE A 134 -6.22 -12.41 -6.54
CA ILE A 134 -6.31 -11.84 -5.20
C ILE A 134 -7.72 -11.30 -4.96
N ASN A 135 -8.28 -11.63 -3.81
CA ASN A 135 -9.51 -11.03 -3.29
C ASN A 135 -9.15 -10.23 -2.03
N VAL A 136 -9.52 -8.96 -1.98
CA VAL A 136 -9.30 -8.09 -0.82
C VAL A 136 -10.65 -7.62 -0.30
N ARG A 137 -10.86 -7.77 1.01
CA ARG A 137 -12.02 -7.23 1.72
C ARG A 137 -11.57 -6.10 2.63
N TYR A 138 -11.92 -4.88 2.24
CA TYR A 138 -11.71 -3.66 3.01
C TYR A 138 -12.78 -3.54 4.09
N ARG A 139 -12.36 -3.39 5.35
CA ARG A 139 -13.27 -3.32 6.51
C ARG A 139 -13.37 -1.91 7.09
N LYS A 140 -12.26 -1.18 7.12
CA LYS A 140 -12.17 0.18 7.66
C LYS A 140 -11.21 1.03 6.82
N PRO A 141 -11.50 2.33 6.62
CA PRO A 141 -10.56 3.24 5.97
C PRO A 141 -9.30 3.42 6.83
N VAL A 142 -8.14 3.53 6.18
CA VAL A 142 -6.85 3.81 6.83
C VAL A 142 -6.42 5.23 6.46
N LEU A 143 -5.84 5.94 7.42
CA LEU A 143 -5.38 7.32 7.24
C LEU A 143 -3.90 7.46 7.60
N TYR A 144 -3.27 8.50 7.08
CA TYR A 144 -1.92 8.92 7.49
C TYR A 144 -2.00 9.80 8.75
N PRO A 145 -1.06 9.68 9.71
CA PRO A 145 0.00 8.66 9.79
C PRO A 145 -0.51 7.37 10.43
N ASP A 146 -0.09 6.23 9.90
CA ASP A 146 -0.34 4.89 10.47
C ASP A 146 0.76 3.92 10.05
N THR A 147 0.85 2.80 10.75
CA THR A 147 1.70 1.66 10.44
C THR A 147 0.81 0.42 10.42
N ILE A 148 0.84 -0.29 9.30
CA ILE A 148 0.07 -1.50 9.08
C ILE A 148 0.98 -2.71 9.25
N LEU A 149 0.62 -3.62 10.15
CA LEU A 149 1.22 -4.93 10.25
C LEU A 149 0.45 -5.91 9.37
N ILE A 150 1.16 -6.66 8.54
CA ILE A 150 0.56 -7.63 7.63
C ILE A 150 1.01 -9.03 8.00
N GLY A 151 0.09 -9.81 8.55
CA GLY A 151 0.28 -11.23 8.80
C GLY A 151 -0.13 -12.06 7.57
N GLN A 152 0.57 -13.16 7.33
CA GLN A 152 0.27 -14.13 6.28
C GLN A 152 0.15 -15.53 6.90
N ALA A 153 -0.69 -16.38 6.32
CA ALA A 153 -0.73 -17.79 6.67
C ALA A 153 -1.28 -18.61 5.51
N CYS A 154 -0.72 -19.80 5.32
CA CYS A 154 -1.22 -20.71 4.29
C CYS A 154 -2.51 -21.39 4.79
N GLN A 155 -3.55 -21.40 3.97
CA GLN A 155 -4.81 -22.06 4.32
C GLN A 155 -4.73 -23.55 3.99
N LEU A 156 -4.99 -24.41 4.99
CA LEU A 156 -5.14 -25.85 4.78
C LEU A 156 -6.56 -26.25 4.35
N PRO A 157 -6.70 -27.36 3.59
CA PRO A 157 -5.63 -28.17 2.99
C PRO A 157 -5.03 -27.51 1.74
N LEU A 158 -3.77 -27.82 1.44
CA LEU A 158 -3.13 -27.44 0.18
C LEU A 158 -3.65 -28.32 -0.96
N ALA A 159 -3.89 -27.74 -2.13
CA ALA A 159 -4.23 -28.52 -3.31
C ALA A 159 -2.96 -29.08 -3.99
N LYS A 160 -3.14 -29.74 -5.14
CA LYS A 160 -2.05 -30.36 -5.90
C LYS A 160 -1.05 -29.34 -6.47
N ASP A 161 -1.57 -28.31 -7.14
CA ASP A 161 -0.81 -27.30 -7.89
C ASP A 161 -0.96 -25.86 -7.33
N ARG A 162 -1.73 -25.70 -6.24
CA ARG A 162 -2.11 -24.38 -5.72
C ARG A 162 -2.43 -24.37 -4.23
N PHE A 163 -2.40 -23.19 -3.66
CA PHE A 163 -2.78 -22.92 -2.28
C PHE A 163 -3.34 -21.50 -2.14
N ILE A 164 -4.11 -21.28 -1.08
CA ILE A 164 -4.59 -19.95 -0.73
C ILE A 164 -3.68 -19.37 0.37
N LEU A 165 -3.03 -18.26 0.09
CA LEU A 165 -2.29 -17.47 1.08
C LEU A 165 -3.21 -16.39 1.65
N ARG A 166 -3.63 -16.58 2.90
CA ARG A 166 -4.49 -15.65 3.62
C ARG A 166 -3.64 -14.55 4.23
N ALA A 167 -4.15 -13.32 4.18
CA ALA A 167 -3.51 -12.20 4.85
C ALA A 167 -4.50 -11.37 5.67
N ALA A 168 -3.98 -10.67 6.67
CA ALA A 168 -4.67 -9.59 7.37
C ALA A 168 -3.77 -8.37 7.50
N ALA A 169 -4.34 -7.20 7.25
CA ALA A 169 -3.73 -5.91 7.53
C ALA A 169 -4.29 -5.38 8.86
N TYR A 170 -3.42 -5.26 9.87
CA TYR A 170 -3.72 -4.73 11.18
C TYR A 170 -3.19 -3.31 11.31
N SER A 171 -4.07 -2.35 11.58
CA SER A 171 -3.69 -0.96 11.83
C SER A 171 -3.25 -0.78 13.27
N LEU A 172 -2.05 -0.23 13.48
CA LEU A 172 -1.59 0.12 14.83
C LEU A 172 -2.36 1.33 15.38
N ALA A 173 -2.71 2.31 14.55
CA ALA A 173 -3.52 3.46 14.97
C ALA A 173 -4.92 3.06 15.44
N GLN A 174 -5.56 2.12 14.74
CA GLN A 174 -6.94 1.70 15.03
C GLN A 174 -7.03 0.44 15.89
N GLN A 175 -5.88 -0.19 16.18
CA GLN A 175 -5.76 -1.42 16.97
C GLN A 175 -6.72 -2.54 16.50
N THR A 176 -6.79 -2.74 15.18
CA THR A 176 -7.76 -3.65 14.58
C THR A 176 -7.37 -4.07 13.17
N ILE A 177 -7.93 -5.20 12.71
CA ILE A 177 -7.80 -5.64 11.32
C ILE A 177 -8.68 -4.77 10.42
N VAL A 178 -8.04 -4.01 9.54
CA VAL A 178 -8.68 -3.03 8.63
C VAL A 178 -8.93 -3.60 7.24
N ALA A 179 -8.18 -4.62 6.82
CA ALA A 179 -8.42 -5.37 5.59
C ALA A 179 -7.93 -6.80 5.71
N VAL A 180 -8.49 -7.69 4.90
CA VAL A 180 -8.07 -9.10 4.79
C VAL A 180 -8.02 -9.51 3.32
N SER A 181 -7.18 -10.49 2.99
CA SER A 181 -7.11 -10.99 1.62
C SER A 181 -6.98 -12.52 1.52
N ALA A 182 -7.45 -13.08 0.40
CA ALA A 182 -7.06 -14.39 -0.09
C ALA A 182 -6.31 -14.20 -1.40
N GLN A 183 -5.13 -14.79 -1.44
CA GLN A 183 -4.27 -14.81 -2.61
C GLN A 183 -4.24 -16.24 -3.13
N ASP A 184 -4.78 -16.47 -4.33
CA ASP A 184 -4.69 -17.74 -5.03
C ASP A 184 -3.29 -17.85 -5.64
N CYS A 185 -2.46 -18.71 -5.07
CA CYS A 185 -1.09 -18.95 -5.50
C CYS A 185 -1.01 -20.29 -6.22
N VAL A 186 -0.46 -20.30 -7.43
CA VAL A 186 -0.24 -21.50 -8.22
C VAL A 186 1.24 -21.77 -8.37
N THR A 187 1.65 -23.04 -8.40
CA THR A 187 3.03 -23.41 -8.64
C THR A 187 3.30 -23.49 -10.15
N TYR A 188 4.42 -22.89 -10.55
CA TYR A 188 4.83 -22.74 -11.93
C TYR A 188 6.30 -23.13 -12.09
N ASP A 189 6.58 -23.91 -13.13
CA ASP A 189 7.92 -24.27 -13.55
C ASP A 189 8.38 -23.23 -14.58
N TYR A 190 9.24 -22.30 -14.16
CA TYR A 190 9.74 -21.23 -15.01
C TYR A 190 10.79 -21.70 -16.02
N THR A 191 11.30 -22.93 -15.89
CA THR A 191 12.16 -23.56 -16.91
C THR A 191 11.32 -24.12 -18.05
N LYS A 192 10.17 -24.74 -17.74
CA LYS A 192 9.27 -25.34 -18.73
C LYS A 192 8.15 -24.42 -19.21
N LEU A 193 7.97 -23.28 -18.53
CA LEU A 193 6.86 -22.35 -18.74
C LEU A 193 5.49 -23.04 -18.65
N ALA A 194 5.31 -23.85 -17.60
CA ALA A 194 4.08 -24.61 -17.39
C ALA A 194 3.73 -24.71 -15.91
N LYS A 195 2.43 -24.92 -15.61
CA LYS A 195 1.99 -25.26 -14.26
C LYS A 195 2.60 -26.59 -13.81
N CYS A 196 2.90 -26.70 -12.53
CA CYS A 196 3.40 -27.93 -11.93
C CYS A 196 2.81 -28.15 -10.54
N ASP A 197 2.96 -29.36 -10.03
CA ASP A 197 2.59 -29.70 -8.65
C ASP A 197 3.46 -28.91 -7.68
N ILE A 198 2.92 -28.61 -6.49
CA ILE A 198 3.70 -27.98 -5.41
C ILE A 198 4.87 -28.91 -5.06
N PRO A 199 6.14 -28.46 -5.24
CA PRO A 199 7.32 -29.23 -4.87
C PRO A 199 7.30 -29.62 -3.39
N ASP A 200 7.80 -30.81 -3.04
CA ASP A 200 7.72 -31.35 -1.68
C ASP A 200 8.41 -30.48 -0.63
N ASP A 201 9.52 -29.84 -0.98
CA ASP A 201 10.22 -28.86 -0.14
C ASP A 201 9.32 -27.66 0.19
N ILE A 202 8.67 -27.08 -0.83
CA ILE A 202 7.73 -25.97 -0.67
C ILE A 202 6.48 -26.42 0.10
N ARG A 203 5.93 -27.60 -0.20
CA ARG A 203 4.74 -28.14 0.48
C ARG A 203 4.96 -28.26 1.98
N LYS A 204 6.06 -28.89 2.39
CA LYS A 204 6.42 -29.03 3.82
C LYS A 204 6.61 -27.68 4.50
N ALA A 205 7.28 -26.75 3.83
CA ALA A 205 7.49 -25.41 4.36
C ALA A 205 6.18 -24.60 4.49
N LEU A 206 5.25 -24.77 3.54
CA LEU A 206 3.93 -24.14 3.60
C LEU A 206 3.11 -24.74 4.75
N GLU A 207 3.10 -26.07 4.89
CA GLU A 207 2.38 -26.78 5.95
C GLU A 207 2.89 -26.41 7.35
N SER A 208 4.18 -26.15 7.53
CA SER A 208 4.72 -25.71 8.82
C SER A 208 4.27 -24.30 9.25
N ARG A 209 3.79 -23.49 8.30
CA ARG A 209 3.28 -22.11 8.51
C ARG A 209 1.80 -21.98 8.14
N ALA A 210 1.07 -23.09 8.17
CA ALA A 210 -0.31 -23.14 7.77
C ALA A 210 -1.26 -23.13 8.96
N THR A 211 -2.46 -22.59 8.73
CA THR A 211 -3.54 -22.54 9.72
C THR A 211 -4.86 -22.95 9.08
N HIS A 212 -5.74 -23.57 9.86
CA HIS A 212 -7.12 -23.80 9.45
C HIS A 212 -7.94 -22.51 9.57
N PHE A 213 -8.55 -22.09 8.46
CA PHE A 213 -9.44 -20.93 8.44
C PHE A 213 -10.89 -21.39 8.22
N ASP A 214 -11.71 -21.34 9.28
CA ASP A 214 -13.11 -21.80 9.24
C ASP A 214 -14.04 -20.87 8.45
N LYS A 215 -13.64 -19.60 8.28
CA LYS A 215 -14.46 -18.57 7.62
C LYS A 215 -13.99 -18.33 6.19
N LYS A 216 -14.92 -18.43 5.24
CA LYS A 216 -14.75 -17.80 3.93
C LYS A 216 -14.55 -16.28 4.15
N LEU A 217 -13.61 -15.70 3.40
CA LEU A 217 -13.33 -14.26 3.43
C LEU A 217 -14.58 -13.41 3.20
#